data_AF-A0A0F8X823-F1
#
_entry.id   AF-A0A0F8X823-F1
#
_cell.length_a   1.000
_cell.length_b   1.000
_cell.length_c   1.000
_cell.angle_alpha   90.00
_cell.angle_beta   90.00
_cell.angle_gamma   90.00
#
_symmetry.space_group_name_H-M   'P 1'
#
loop_
_entity.id
_entity.type
_entity.pdbx_description
1 polymer ?
#
loop_
_entity_poly.entity_id
_entity_poly.type
_entity_poly.pdbx_seq_one_letter_code
_entity_poly.pdbx_strand_id
1 'polypeptide(L)' 'MKAYKITSESGGQPLIINDFRLLPDLIGDIEYDEVGDKYQIEVIEISDEAFYGLPEWGGF' A
#
# COMPACT_ATOMS: atom_id res chain seq x y z
N MET A 1 12.36 -8.99 -1.98
CA MET A 1 10.96 -9.41 -2.05
C MET A 1 10.13 -8.47 -2.91
N LYS A 2 8.98 -8.94 -3.42
CA LYS A 2 7.99 -8.06 -4.07
C LYS A 2 7.06 -7.50 -3.02
N ALA A 3 6.74 -6.21 -3.11
CA ALA A 3 5.76 -5.54 -2.27
C ALA A 3 4.85 -4.67 -3.15
N TYR A 4 3.70 -4.28 -2.61
CA TYR A 4 2.74 -3.38 -3.22
C TYR A 4 2.81 -2.07 -2.47
N LYS A 5 3.11 -0.99 -3.18
CA LYS A 5 3.08 0.37 -2.70
C LYS A 5 1.75 0.98 -3.12
N ILE A 6 0.97 1.43 -2.15
CA ILE A 6 -0.34 2.05 -2.35
C ILE A 6 -0.25 3.51 -1.94
N THR A 7 -0.61 4.40 -2.86
CA THR A 7 -0.62 5.85 -2.66
C THR A 7 -2.01 6.39 -2.88
N SER A 8 -2.50 7.21 -1.94
CA SER A 8 -3.79 7.91 -2.07
C SER A 8 -3.62 9.26 -2.76
N GLU A 9 -4.58 9.64 -3.60
CA GLU A 9 -4.66 10.99 -4.18
C GLU A 9 -4.81 12.09 -3.12
N SER A 10 -5.38 11.76 -1.95
CA SER A 10 -5.54 12.72 -0.84
C SER A 10 -4.22 13.13 -0.19
N GLY A 11 -3.10 12.54 -0.61
CA GLY A 11 -1.80 12.71 0.01
C GLY A 11 -1.65 11.85 1.28
N GLY A 12 -0.42 11.71 1.76
CA GLY A 12 -0.09 10.85 2.89
C GLY A 12 1.17 10.02 2.65
N GLN A 13 1.56 9.24 3.65
CA GLN A 13 2.62 8.25 3.47
C GLN A 13 2.09 7.07 2.64
N PRO A 14 2.89 6.53 1.71
CA PRO A 14 2.51 5.34 0.98
C PRO A 14 2.40 4.14 1.91
N LEU A 15 1.33 3.36 1.74
CA LEU A 15 1.18 2.06 2.38
C LEU A 15 1.99 1.03 1.61
N ILE A 16 2.86 0.26 2.27
CA ILE A 16 3.64 -0.79 1.60
C ILE A 16 3.29 -2.14 2.23
N ILE A 17 2.66 -3.03 1.45
CA ILE A 17 2.26 -4.36 1.90
C ILE A 17 2.99 -5.43 1.09
N ASN A 18 3.31 -6.56 1.72
CA ASN A 18 3.90 -7.71 1.03
C ASN A 18 2.85 -8.66 0.43
N ASP A 19 1.58 -8.49 0.81
CA ASP A 19 0.47 -9.33 0.38
C ASP A 19 -0.76 -8.48 0.06
N PHE A 20 -1.19 -8.51 -1.19
CA PHE A 20 -2.33 -7.74 -1.69
C PHE A 20 -3.65 -8.11 -0.98
N ARG A 21 -3.74 -9.33 -0.42
CA ARG A 21 -4.93 -9.78 0.32
C ARG A 21 -5.17 -9.00 1.62
N LEU A 22 -4.16 -8.31 2.14
CA LEU A 22 -4.26 -7.45 3.32
C LEU A 22 -4.91 -6.10 3.01
N LEU A 23 -4.98 -5.73 1.73
CA LEU A 23 -5.43 -4.41 1.31
C LEU A 23 -6.85 -4.07 1.81
N PRO A 24 -7.86 -4.95 1.69
CA PRO A 24 -9.21 -4.64 2.18
C PRO A 24 -9.30 -4.46 3.70
N ASP A 25 -8.42 -5.12 4.46
CA ASP A 25 -8.36 -5.00 5.92
C ASP A 25 -7.72 -3.67 6.35
N LEU A 26 -6.75 -3.18 5.58
CA LEU A 26 -5.99 -1.97 5.89
C LEU A 26 -6.69 -0.68 5.45
N ILE A 27 -7.35 -0.68 4.29
CA ILE A 27 -7.97 0.52 3.72
C ILE A 27 -9.48 0.39 3.49
N GLY A 28 -10.09 -0.70 3.95
CA GLY A 28 -11.52 -0.99 3.76
C GLY A 28 -11.81 -1.67 2.42
N ASP A 29 -13.07 -2.08 2.22
CA ASP A 29 -13.55 -2.56 0.92
C ASP A 29 -13.36 -1.45 -0.13
N ILE A 30 -12.36 -1.64 -0.99
CA ILE A 30 -12.16 -0.76 -2.15
C ILE A 30 -13.07 -1.29 -3.24
N GLU A 31 -14.05 -0.50 -3.65
CA GLU A 31 -14.76 -0.79 -4.88
C GLU A 31 -13.76 -0.71 -6.04
N TYR A 32 -13.76 -1.69 -6.93
CA TYR A 32 -12.71 -1.84 -7.97
C TYR A 32 -12.58 -0.61 -8.88
N ASP A 33 -13.66 0.16 -9.03
CA ASP A 33 -13.70 1.45 -9.74
C ASP A 33 -12.89 2.55 -9.03
N GLU A 34 -12.73 2.48 -7.71
CA GLU A 34 -12.05 3.49 -6.91
C GLU A 34 -10.54 3.30 -6.83
N VAL A 35 -10.01 2.12 -7.21
CA VAL A 35 -8.55 1.92 -7.24
C VAL A 35 -7.92 2.87 -8.26
N GLY A 36 -8.49 2.98 -9.46
CA GLY A 36 -7.95 3.87 -10.50
C GLY A 36 -8.01 5.36 -10.14
N ASP A 37 -9.09 5.77 -9.49
CA ASP A 37 -9.37 7.18 -9.18
C ASP A 37 -8.83 7.62 -7.81
N LYS A 38 -8.82 6.76 -6.78
CA LYS A 38 -8.42 7.13 -5.41
C LYS A 38 -7.06 6.58 -4.98
N TYR A 39 -6.64 5.42 -5.49
CA TYR A 39 -5.49 4.67 -4.96
C TYR A 39 -4.57 4.12 -6.05
N GLN A 40 -3.45 4.76 -6.30
CA GLN A 40 -2.44 4.20 -7.19
C GLN A 40 -1.68 3.05 -6.51
N ILE A 41 -1.66 1.88 -7.17
CA ILE A 41 -0.95 0.68 -6.69
C ILE A 41 0.22 0.38 -7.62
N GLU A 42 1.42 0.33 -7.05
CA GLU A 42 2.67 0.03 -7.74
C GLU A 42 3.31 -1.22 -7.14
N VAL A 43 3.75 -2.16 -7.99
CA VAL A 43 4.55 -3.31 -7.54
C VAL A 43 6.02 -2.88 -7.50
N ILE A 44 6.62 -2.95 -6.32
CA ILE A 44 8.02 -2.57 -6.09
C ILE A 44 8.86 -3.77 -5.67
N GLU A 45 10.15 -3.72 -5.99
CA GLU A 45 11.14 -4.63 -5.43
C GLU A 45 11.84 -3.95 -4.26
N ILE A 46 11.82 -4.59 -3.09
CA ILE A 46 12.40 -4.09 -1.85
C ILE A 46 13.10 -5.23 -1.11
N SER A 47 14.18 -4.96 -0.37
CA SER A 47 14.79 -5.98 0.50
C SER A 47 13.96 -6.21 1.76
N ASP A 48 14.05 -7.40 2.35
CA ASP A 48 13.36 -7.71 3.60
C ASP A 48 13.74 -6.73 4.72
N GLU A 49 15.02 -6.40 4.86
CA GLU A 49 15.51 -5.41 5.83
C GLU A 49 14.88 -4.03 5.64
N ALA A 50 14.73 -3.58 4.40
CA ALA A 50 14.12 -2.30 4.09
C ALA A 50 12.60 -2.32 4.35
N PHE A 51 11.93 -3.45 4.13
CA PHE A 51 10.50 -3.61 4.42
C PHE A 51 10.22 -3.57 5.93
N TYR A 52 10.98 -4.31 6.73
CA TYR A 52 10.82 -4.30 8.20
C TYR A 52 11.34 -3.02 8.87
N GLY A 53 12.17 -2.25 8.17
CA GLY A 53 12.66 -0.94 8.62
C GLY A 53 11.76 0.24 8.25
N LEU A 54 10.63 0.00 7.56
CA LEU A 54 9.65 1.05 7.30
C LEU A 54 9.07 1.55 8.64
N PRO A 55 8.88 2.87 8.82
CA PRO A 55 8.22 3.40 10.01
C PRO A 55 6.85 2.72 10.14
N GLU A 56 6.47 2.31 11.35
CA GLU A 56 5.22 1.62 11.64
C GLU A 56 4.05 2.34 10.96
N TRP A 57 3.59 1.75 9.86
CA TRP A 57 2.37 2.06 9.10
C TRP A 57 1.87 3.50 9.27
N GLY A 58 2.42 4.42 8.47
CA GLY A 58 1.97 5.80 8.39
C GLY A 58 0.47 5.86 8.13
N GLY A 59 -0.28 6.25 9.16
CA GLY A 59 -1.74 6.23 9.21
C GLY A 59 -2.37 6.96 8.03
N PHE A 60 -3.39 6.33 7.47
CA PHE A 60 -4.40 6.99 6.65
C PHE A 60 -5.22 7.96 7.50
#